data_AF-A0A3B3ZW59-F1
#
_entry.id   AF-A0A3B3ZW59-F1
#
_cell.length_a   1.000
_cell.length_b   1.000
_cell.length_c   1.000
_cell.angle_alpha   90.00
_cell.angle_beta   90.00
_cell.angle_gamma   90.00
#
_symmetry.space_group_name_H-M   'P 1'
#
loop_
_entity.id
_entity.type
_entity.pdbx_description
1 polymer ?
#
loop_
_entity_poly.entity_id
_entity_poly.type
_entity_poly.pdbx_seq_one_letter_code
_entity_poly.pdbx_strand_id
1 'polypeptide(L)'
;MAFALSLLCCRSSPHPYITALENREDCWAALLVEIDDFIRRAVDRNEPAYITMLVPFLRYLYCEPQRLSQQAHLRHNLLRVLLPVSPAVEFSENKDEQSNSSVSDSLLQCLCQLVVHMLFPPQRVGQVVLPLTSWFSELSVALWTLQTVASDPEAACDWLLSVSSALSSCLSLRSSFTLIVSYLLVSGQEEVCQLALNAVQSIASADPSQVPSLLPVLLFKLGREKRPELSNAVLNCLPNLGTHKVLRELDQSDLQHKRLRAVAMRLMTALWKKQDRVYPELQRLLSQQENRVVLGQDAQWEQLLSRAACLRDICIERPYQHGGDMLAAISLMLKQCTKPDLATPAALALQGLHELCRAEVVDIVSTWRTLGPELRADSRPLIVKATTELLALVPQLQVKSEAYEVLQK
;
A
#
# COMPACT_ATOMS: atom_id res chain seq x y z
N MET A 1 -17.65 -8.01 34.73
CA MET A 1 -17.50 -7.92 36.19
C MET A 1 -16.60 -6.77 36.66
N ALA A 2 -15.41 -6.55 36.07
CA ALA A 2 -14.51 -5.45 36.47
C ALA A 2 -15.13 -4.04 36.39
N PHE A 3 -16.05 -3.82 35.44
CA PHE A 3 -16.72 -2.52 35.23
C PHE A 3 -17.72 -2.15 36.33
N ALA A 4 -18.56 -3.11 36.76
CA ALA A 4 -19.50 -2.90 37.87
C ALA A 4 -18.76 -2.61 39.18
N LEU A 5 -17.60 -3.24 39.39
CA LEU A 5 -16.71 -2.96 40.51
C LEU A 5 -16.08 -1.56 40.41
N SER A 6 -15.69 -1.09 39.22
CA SER A 6 -15.13 0.26 39.04
C SER A 6 -16.14 1.39 39.27
N LEU A 7 -17.40 1.19 38.84
CA LEU A 7 -18.50 2.12 39.09
C LEU A 7 -18.94 2.08 40.56
N LEU A 8 -18.96 0.90 41.21
CA LEU A 8 -19.16 0.80 42.65
C LEU A 8 -18.04 1.53 43.43
N CYS A 9 -16.79 1.41 42.98
CA CYS A 9 -15.64 2.06 43.61
C CYS A 9 -15.72 3.60 43.54
N CYS A 10 -16.23 4.13 42.42
CA CYS A 10 -16.48 5.57 42.26
C CYS A 10 -17.62 6.08 43.17
N ARG A 11 -18.59 5.23 43.53
CA ARG A 11 -19.67 5.56 44.48
C ARG A 11 -19.27 5.34 45.95
N SER A 12 -18.32 4.47 46.25
CA SER A 12 -17.84 4.23 47.61
C SER A 12 -16.84 5.29 48.12
N SER A 13 -16.13 5.96 47.21
CA SER A 13 -15.26 7.11 47.51
C SER A 13 -15.45 8.18 46.41
N PRO A 14 -16.53 8.97 46.46
CA PRO A 14 -16.87 9.85 45.37
C PRO A 14 -15.88 11.01 45.26
N HIS A 15 -15.41 11.24 44.03
CA HIS A 15 -14.64 12.44 43.68
C HIS A 15 -15.47 13.69 44.07
N PRO A 16 -14.87 14.79 44.55
CA PRO A 16 -15.62 15.98 45.00
C PRO A 16 -16.61 16.51 43.95
N TYR A 17 -16.24 16.45 42.67
CA TYR A 17 -17.15 16.80 41.55
C TYR A 17 -18.32 15.82 41.35
N ILE A 18 -18.17 14.53 41.70
CA ILE A 18 -19.27 13.55 41.71
C ILE A 18 -20.24 13.90 42.84
N THR A 19 -19.73 14.14 44.06
CA THR A 19 -20.55 14.51 45.22
C THR A 19 -21.28 15.83 45.02
N ALA A 20 -20.66 16.81 44.35
CA ALA A 20 -21.32 18.07 44.01
C ALA A 20 -22.49 17.87 43.04
N LEU A 21 -22.27 17.05 42.00
CA LEU A 21 -23.27 16.75 40.98
C LEU A 21 -24.47 15.95 41.53
N GLU A 22 -24.22 15.03 42.47
CA GLU A 22 -25.28 14.23 43.11
C GLU A 22 -26.11 15.03 44.12
N ASN A 23 -25.52 16.04 44.78
CA ASN A 23 -26.21 16.84 45.80
C ASN A 23 -26.88 18.12 45.28
N ARG A 24 -26.43 18.66 44.14
CA ARG A 24 -27.02 19.86 43.51
C ARG A 24 -27.04 19.75 41.99
N GLU A 25 -28.23 19.58 41.43
CA GLU A 25 -28.42 19.42 39.99
C GLU A 25 -28.05 20.69 39.19
N ASP A 26 -28.14 21.88 39.78
CA ASP A 26 -27.89 23.17 39.12
C ASP A 26 -26.41 23.61 39.09
N CYS A 27 -25.49 22.87 39.71
CA CYS A 27 -24.09 23.30 39.84
C CYS A 27 -23.21 23.01 38.60
N TRP A 28 -23.77 22.41 37.54
CA TRP A 28 -23.03 21.95 36.37
C TRP A 28 -22.31 23.08 35.61
N ALA A 29 -22.88 24.29 35.57
CA ALA A 29 -22.26 25.44 34.90
C ALA A 29 -21.01 25.94 35.65
N ALA A 30 -21.07 25.97 36.98
CA ALA A 30 -19.92 26.35 37.81
C ALA A 30 -18.80 25.30 37.76
N LEU A 31 -19.17 24.01 37.76
CA LEU A 31 -18.23 22.90 37.62
C LEU A 31 -17.49 22.92 36.28
N LEU A 32 -18.16 23.29 35.18
CA LEU A 32 -17.52 23.42 33.86
C LEU A 32 -16.43 24.49 33.85
N VAL A 33 -16.70 25.66 34.44
CA VAL A 33 -15.72 26.75 34.52
C VAL A 33 -14.54 26.33 35.41
N GLU A 34 -14.80 25.65 36.52
CA GLU A 34 -13.75 25.18 37.42
C GLU A 34 -12.85 24.12 36.74
N ILE A 35 -13.44 23.18 35.99
CA ILE A 35 -12.72 22.14 35.24
C ILE A 35 -11.93 22.75 34.08
N ASP A 36 -12.47 23.73 33.36
CA ASP A 36 -11.78 24.48 32.31
C ASP A 36 -10.54 25.21 32.87
N ASP A 37 -10.70 25.94 33.98
CA ASP A 37 -9.57 26.60 34.66
C ASP A 37 -8.57 25.60 35.24
N PHE A 38 -9.02 24.43 35.68
CA PHE A 38 -8.17 23.36 36.19
C PHE A 38 -7.33 22.72 35.09
N ILE A 39 -7.92 22.51 33.90
CA ILE A 39 -7.21 22.00 32.72
C ILE A 39 -6.23 23.06 32.20
N ARG A 40 -6.59 24.34 32.16
CA ARG A 40 -5.67 25.43 31.82
C ARG A 40 -4.46 25.47 32.76
N ARG A 41 -4.69 25.39 34.07
CA ARG A 41 -3.62 25.30 35.07
C ARG A 41 -2.74 24.06 34.90
N ALA A 42 -3.29 22.94 34.46
CA ALA A 42 -2.52 21.72 34.17
C ALA A 42 -1.64 21.88 32.93
N VAL A 43 -2.16 22.54 31.89
CA VAL A 43 -1.43 22.86 30.65
C VAL A 43 -0.31 23.87 30.94
N ASP A 44 -0.60 24.94 31.68
CA ASP A 44 0.38 25.98 32.05
C ASP A 44 1.53 25.43 32.91
N ARG A 45 1.26 24.40 33.73
CA ARG A 45 2.26 23.74 34.60
C ARG A 45 2.87 22.48 34.00
N ASN A 46 2.40 22.03 32.83
CA ASN A 46 2.77 20.76 32.17
C ASN A 46 2.75 19.54 33.13
N GLU A 47 1.77 19.47 34.03
CA GLU A 47 1.65 18.40 35.02
C GLU A 47 0.51 17.42 34.64
N PRO A 48 0.81 16.22 34.12
CA PRO A 48 -0.21 15.25 33.68
C PRO A 48 -1.00 14.64 34.85
N ALA A 49 -0.49 14.77 36.08
CA ALA A 49 -1.14 14.29 37.30
C ALA A 49 -2.54 14.93 37.50
N TYR A 50 -2.71 16.21 37.15
CA TYR A 50 -4.00 16.89 37.22
C TYR A 50 -5.04 16.24 36.29
N ILE A 51 -4.63 15.83 35.09
CA ILE A 51 -5.52 15.15 34.15
C ILE A 51 -5.90 13.77 34.66
N THR A 52 -4.96 13.02 35.25
CA THR A 52 -5.27 11.72 35.87
C THR A 52 -6.23 11.82 37.06
N MET A 53 -6.24 12.94 37.79
CA MET A 53 -7.20 13.18 38.88
C MET A 53 -8.64 13.38 38.37
N LEU A 54 -8.83 13.86 37.14
CA LEU A 54 -10.16 14.01 36.53
C LEU A 54 -10.74 12.69 36.02
N VAL A 55 -9.92 11.67 35.78
CA VAL A 55 -10.34 10.38 35.19
C VAL A 55 -11.51 9.71 35.93
N PRO A 56 -11.56 9.63 37.28
CA PRO A 56 -12.69 9.04 37.99
C PRO A 56 -14.00 9.80 37.77
N PHE A 57 -13.94 11.13 37.72
CA PHE A 57 -15.10 11.97 37.43
C PHE A 57 -15.59 11.80 35.99
N LEU A 58 -14.67 11.77 35.02
CA LEU A 58 -15.01 11.55 33.61
C LEU A 58 -15.60 10.16 33.38
N ARG A 59 -15.06 9.13 34.04
CA ARG A 59 -15.61 7.77 34.00
C ARG A 59 -17.01 7.73 34.61
N TYR A 60 -17.24 8.36 35.76
CA TYR A 60 -18.58 8.45 36.33
C TYR A 60 -19.57 9.12 35.35
N LEU A 61 -19.23 10.29 34.81
CA LEU A 61 -20.11 11.07 33.95
C LEU A 61 -20.44 10.37 32.60
N TYR A 62 -19.48 9.68 31.98
CA TYR A 62 -19.66 9.05 30.67
C TYR A 62 -20.06 7.56 30.73
N CYS A 63 -19.79 6.86 31.83
CA CYS A 63 -20.00 5.42 31.96
C CYS A 63 -21.19 5.02 32.85
N GLU A 64 -21.93 5.96 33.43
CA GLU A 64 -23.07 5.66 34.30
C GLU A 64 -24.28 5.08 33.51
N PRO A 65 -24.89 3.97 33.97
CA PRO A 65 -25.93 3.25 33.22
C PRO A 65 -27.27 3.99 33.08
N GLN A 66 -27.56 4.99 33.91
CA GLN A 66 -28.84 5.72 33.87
C GLN A 66 -28.79 7.00 33.01
N ARG A 67 -27.62 7.39 32.48
CA ARG A 67 -27.36 8.58 31.62
C ARG A 67 -28.47 9.64 31.67
N LEU A 68 -28.63 10.32 32.80
CA LEU A 68 -29.70 11.31 32.99
C LEU A 68 -29.66 12.34 31.85
N SER A 69 -30.80 12.58 31.20
CA SER A 69 -30.93 13.49 30.05
C SER A 69 -30.47 14.91 30.38
N GLN A 70 -30.66 15.32 31.63
CA GLN A 70 -30.26 16.63 32.17
C GLN A 70 -28.73 16.86 32.16
N GLN A 71 -27.93 15.80 32.27
CA GLN A 71 -26.46 15.88 32.24
C GLN A 71 -25.88 15.77 30.82
N ALA A 72 -26.71 15.73 29.77
CA ALA A 72 -26.24 15.70 28.38
C ALA A 72 -25.52 16.99 27.96
N HIS A 73 -25.98 18.14 28.45
CA HIS A 73 -25.35 19.44 28.16
C HIS A 73 -24.00 19.59 28.86
N LEU A 74 -23.89 19.11 30.10
CA LEU A 74 -22.61 19.06 30.83
C LEU A 74 -21.58 18.20 30.07
N ARG A 75 -21.96 17.00 29.64
CA ARG A 75 -21.10 16.11 28.82
C ARG A 75 -20.64 16.76 27.52
N HIS A 76 -21.56 17.42 26.80
CA HIS A 76 -21.21 18.10 25.55
C HIS A 76 -20.21 19.25 25.77
N ASN A 77 -20.48 20.13 26.74
CA ASN A 77 -19.59 21.25 27.03
C ASN A 77 -18.24 20.80 27.59
N LEU A 78 -18.22 19.72 28.36
CA LEU A 78 -17.00 19.17 28.92
C LEU A 78 -16.12 18.51 27.85
N LEU A 79 -16.70 17.84 26.83
CA LEU A 79 -15.95 17.39 25.65
C LEU A 79 -15.32 18.56 24.88
N ARG A 80 -16.02 19.70 24.76
CA ARG A 80 -15.46 20.92 24.14
C ARG A 80 -14.29 21.49 24.92
N VAL A 81 -14.31 21.38 26.25
CA VAL A 81 -13.22 21.83 27.14
C VAL A 81 -12.04 20.85 27.10
N LEU A 82 -12.30 19.54 26.95
CA LEU A 82 -11.25 18.51 26.88
C LEU A 82 -10.57 18.40 25.50
N LEU A 83 -11.28 18.76 24.42
CA LEU A 83 -10.70 18.80 23.08
C LEU A 83 -9.83 20.05 22.95
N PRO A 84 -8.54 19.92 22.62
CA PRO A 84 -7.70 21.09 22.38
C PRO A 84 -8.29 21.88 21.22
N VAL A 85 -8.65 23.14 21.47
CA VAL A 85 -8.99 24.10 20.42
C VAL A 85 -7.69 24.39 19.68
N SER A 86 -7.41 23.64 18.62
CA SER A 86 -6.34 24.03 17.69
C SER A 86 -6.82 25.24 16.91
N PRO A 87 -6.18 26.42 17.02
CA PRO A 87 -6.42 27.47 16.06
C PRO A 87 -6.05 26.93 14.68
N ALA A 88 -6.85 27.30 13.68
CA ALA A 88 -6.68 26.88 12.29
C ALA A 88 -5.20 27.00 11.85
N VAL A 89 -4.74 25.96 11.16
CA VAL A 89 -3.41 25.83 10.59
C VAL A 89 -3.11 27.00 9.66
N GLU A 90 -2.39 28.01 10.17
CA GLU A 90 -1.57 28.87 9.34
C GLU A 90 -0.20 28.20 9.19
N PHE A 91 0.15 27.85 7.96
CA PHE A 91 1.48 27.40 7.61
C PHE A 91 2.48 28.52 7.87
N SER A 92 3.16 28.48 9.02
CA SER A 92 4.40 29.22 9.22
C SER A 92 5.53 28.22 9.40
N GLU A 93 6.38 28.14 8.39
CA GLU A 93 7.73 27.61 8.51
C GLU A 93 8.44 28.40 9.61
N ASN A 94 8.68 27.77 10.76
CA ASN A 94 9.84 28.05 11.59
C ASN A 94 10.12 26.81 12.43
N LYS A 95 11.30 26.25 12.18
CA LYS A 95 11.95 25.27 13.05
C LYS A 95 12.17 25.95 14.39
N ASP A 96 11.49 25.47 15.43
CA ASP A 96 12.05 25.08 16.73
C ASP A 96 10.90 24.89 17.73
N GLU A 97 11.12 23.97 18.68
CA GLU A 97 10.23 23.57 19.79
C GLU A 97 9.13 22.54 19.50
N GLN A 98 9.62 21.33 19.22
CA GLN A 98 8.96 20.07 19.58
C GLN A 98 8.69 20.02 21.09
N SER A 99 7.57 20.58 21.55
CA SER A 99 7.02 20.33 22.89
C SER A 99 5.55 19.96 22.80
N ASN A 100 5.28 18.78 22.22
CA ASN A 100 4.02 18.09 22.48
C ASN A 100 3.92 17.91 23.99
N SER A 101 3.03 18.65 24.65
CA SER A 101 2.95 18.68 26.10
C SER A 101 2.54 17.30 26.61
N SER A 102 3.19 16.80 27.66
CA SER A 102 2.83 15.52 28.30
C SER A 102 1.36 15.46 28.73
N VAL A 103 0.77 16.64 28.91
CA VAL A 103 -0.64 16.90 29.21
C VAL A 103 -1.53 16.65 27.99
N SER A 104 -1.16 17.06 26.77
CA SER A 104 -1.94 16.77 25.56
C SER A 104 -1.99 15.27 25.26
N ASP A 105 -0.88 14.55 25.49
CA ASP A 105 -0.84 13.10 25.34
C ASP A 105 -1.70 12.39 26.40
N SER A 106 -1.68 12.88 27.64
CA SER A 106 -2.53 12.37 28.73
C SER A 106 -4.02 12.63 28.47
N LEU A 107 -4.36 13.79 27.90
CA LEU A 107 -5.72 14.14 27.48
C LEU A 107 -6.20 13.25 26.33
N LEU A 108 -5.37 13.07 25.29
CA LEU A 108 -5.65 12.17 24.17
C LEU A 108 -5.85 10.73 24.65
N GLN A 109 -4.98 10.25 25.54
CA GLN A 109 -5.11 8.91 26.12
C GLN A 109 -6.39 8.76 26.95
N CYS A 110 -6.76 9.79 27.72
CA CYS A 110 -8.01 9.82 28.47
C CYS A 110 -9.23 9.81 27.53
N LEU A 111 -9.22 10.62 26.47
CA LEU A 111 -10.27 10.66 25.45
C LEU A 111 -10.40 9.32 24.74
N CYS A 112 -9.29 8.69 24.35
CA CYS A 112 -9.29 7.36 23.73
C CYS A 112 -9.91 6.29 24.66
N GLN A 113 -9.63 6.34 25.96
CA GLN A 113 -10.26 5.44 26.94
C GLN A 113 -11.77 5.72 27.09
N LEU A 114 -12.18 6.98 27.09
CA LEU A 114 -13.58 7.39 27.24
C LEU A 114 -14.42 7.10 25.99
N VAL A 115 -13.84 7.25 24.79
CA VAL A 115 -14.51 6.97 23.51
C VAL A 115 -14.98 5.53 23.43
N VAL A 116 -14.18 4.57 23.89
CA VAL A 116 -14.57 3.14 23.94
C VAL A 116 -15.84 2.92 24.78
N HIS A 117 -16.03 3.70 25.84
CA HIS A 117 -17.19 3.59 26.73
C HIS A 117 -18.41 4.39 26.24
N MET A 118 -18.18 5.47 25.49
CA MET A 118 -19.25 6.22 24.80
C MET A 118 -19.93 5.37 23.72
N LEU A 119 -19.20 4.41 23.15
CA LEU A 119 -19.64 3.56 22.04
C LEU A 119 -20.45 2.31 22.45
N PHE A 120 -20.36 1.87 23.72
CA PHE A 120 -21.13 0.73 24.23
C PHE A 120 -22.18 1.16 25.26
N PRO A 121 -23.40 1.56 24.86
CA PRO A 121 -24.51 1.63 25.82
C PRO A 121 -24.99 0.22 26.18
N PRO A 122 -25.13 -0.14 27.47
CA PRO A 122 -25.96 -1.28 27.84
C PRO A 122 -27.42 -0.91 27.56
N GLN A 123 -27.98 -1.50 26.49
CA GLN A 123 -29.41 -1.56 26.14
C GLN A 123 -30.26 -0.27 26.14
N ARG A 124 -30.72 0.08 24.93
CA ARG A 124 -31.93 0.86 24.56
C ARG A 124 -32.68 1.59 25.70
N VAL A 125 -32.44 2.90 25.86
CA VAL A 125 -33.49 3.94 26.03
C VAL A 125 -32.94 5.29 25.56
N GLY A 126 -33.66 5.96 24.66
CA GLY A 126 -33.46 7.39 24.36
C GLY A 126 -32.27 7.73 23.46
N GLN A 127 -32.53 7.91 22.16
CA GLN A 127 -31.61 8.55 21.24
C GLN A 127 -31.31 9.99 21.72
N VAL A 128 -30.18 10.18 22.39
CA VAL A 128 -29.48 11.46 22.34
C VAL A 128 -28.52 11.35 21.17
N VAL A 129 -28.99 11.78 20.01
CA VAL A 129 -28.10 12.17 18.90
C VAL A 129 -27.35 13.39 19.42
N LEU A 130 -26.20 13.18 20.06
CA LEU A 130 -25.23 14.25 20.15
C LEU A 130 -24.97 14.68 18.69
N PRO A 131 -25.01 15.97 18.35
CA PRO A 131 -24.55 16.45 17.05
C PRO A 131 -23.01 16.40 17.08
N LEU A 132 -22.49 15.19 17.27
CA LEU A 132 -21.13 14.84 16.99
C LEU A 132 -21.06 14.95 15.48
N THR A 133 -20.36 15.99 15.04
CA THR A 133 -19.98 16.25 13.65
C THR A 133 -19.67 14.94 12.92
N SER A 134 -20.00 14.85 11.63
CA SER A 134 -19.77 13.66 10.78
C SER A 134 -18.40 13.00 11.00
N TRP A 135 -17.34 13.78 11.25
CA TRP A 135 -16.00 13.29 11.58
C TRP A 135 -15.97 12.34 12.80
N PHE A 136 -16.72 12.62 13.87
CA PHE A 136 -16.66 11.82 15.09
C PHE A 136 -17.37 10.48 14.89
N SER A 137 -18.50 10.46 14.17
CA SER A 137 -19.12 9.21 13.75
C SER A 137 -18.18 8.37 12.88
N GLU A 138 -17.40 9.03 12.03
CA GLU A 138 -16.44 8.38 11.15
C GLU A 138 -15.26 7.79 11.92
N LEU A 139 -14.66 8.55 12.83
CA LEU A 139 -13.56 8.05 13.66
C LEU A 139 -14.03 6.99 14.65
N SER A 140 -15.26 7.09 15.15
CA SER A 140 -15.88 6.06 15.99
C SER A 140 -16.00 4.72 15.25
N VAL A 141 -16.53 4.76 14.03
CA VAL A 141 -16.65 3.55 13.19
C VAL A 141 -15.27 3.04 12.82
N ALA A 142 -14.34 3.90 12.41
CA ALA A 142 -12.98 3.50 12.05
C ALA A 142 -12.25 2.83 13.22
N LEU A 143 -12.36 3.39 14.43
CA LEU A 143 -11.74 2.84 15.62
C LEU A 143 -12.37 1.50 16.02
N TRP A 144 -13.70 1.39 15.95
CA TRP A 144 -14.39 0.13 16.21
C TRP A 144 -13.96 -0.94 15.21
N THR A 145 -13.96 -0.62 13.91
CA THR A 145 -13.49 -1.55 12.87
C THR A 145 -12.03 -1.94 13.09
N LEU A 146 -11.16 -0.99 13.46
CA LEU A 146 -9.76 -1.28 13.75
C LEU A 146 -9.61 -2.23 14.92
N GLN A 147 -10.39 -2.05 16.00
CA GLN A 147 -10.36 -2.93 17.16
C GLN A 147 -10.85 -4.34 16.84
N THR A 148 -11.94 -4.46 16.08
CA THR A 148 -12.47 -5.76 15.65
C THR A 148 -11.46 -6.52 14.80
N VAL A 149 -10.92 -5.85 13.78
CA VAL A 149 -9.97 -6.41 12.83
C VAL A 149 -8.60 -6.67 13.47
N ALA A 150 -8.22 -5.91 14.51
CA ALA A 150 -7.01 -6.18 15.30
C ALA A 150 -7.16 -7.39 16.24
N SER A 151 -8.38 -7.69 16.71
CA SER A 151 -8.63 -8.77 17.67
C SER A 151 -8.84 -10.12 17.01
N ASP A 152 -9.38 -10.13 15.80
CA ASP A 152 -9.79 -11.34 15.08
C ASP A 152 -9.28 -11.35 13.62
N PRO A 153 -8.40 -12.30 13.23
CA PRO A 153 -7.91 -12.41 11.87
C PRO A 153 -8.98 -12.80 10.85
N GLU A 154 -10.01 -13.56 11.23
CA GLU A 154 -11.09 -13.93 10.29
C GLU A 154 -11.94 -12.71 9.93
N ALA A 155 -12.32 -11.92 10.93
CA ALA A 155 -12.98 -10.63 10.73
C ALA A 155 -12.14 -9.67 9.89
N ALA A 156 -10.80 -9.72 10.01
CA ALA A 156 -9.90 -8.94 9.17
C ALA A 156 -9.96 -9.35 7.70
N CYS A 157 -9.96 -10.66 7.42
CA CYS A 157 -10.09 -11.20 6.07
C CYS A 157 -11.44 -10.82 5.44
N ASP A 158 -12.55 -11.04 6.16
CA ASP A 158 -13.89 -10.71 5.69
C ASP A 158 -14.05 -9.21 5.41
N TRP A 159 -13.49 -8.37 6.29
CA TRP A 159 -13.50 -6.93 6.10
C TRP A 159 -12.68 -6.51 4.87
N LEU A 160 -11.48 -7.06 4.67
CA LEU A 160 -10.63 -6.77 3.51
C LEU A 160 -11.28 -7.20 2.19
N LEU A 161 -11.95 -8.35 2.15
CA LEU A 161 -12.71 -8.81 0.99
C LEU A 161 -13.94 -7.90 0.72
N SER A 162 -14.64 -7.51 1.77
CA SER A 162 -15.77 -6.57 1.70
C SER A 162 -15.34 -5.19 1.19
N VAL A 163 -14.22 -4.68 1.68
CA VAL A 163 -13.64 -3.42 1.20
C VAL A 163 -13.26 -3.56 -0.28
N SER A 164 -12.50 -4.59 -0.64
CA SER A 164 -12.05 -4.78 -2.03
C SER A 164 -13.21 -4.87 -3.03
N SER A 165 -14.31 -5.52 -2.66
CA SER A 165 -15.51 -5.57 -3.50
C SER A 165 -16.25 -4.23 -3.57
N ALA A 166 -16.39 -3.52 -2.45
CA ALA A 166 -17.08 -2.23 -2.38
C ALA A 166 -16.32 -1.08 -3.08
N LEU A 167 -14.99 -1.14 -3.10
CA LEU A 167 -14.11 -0.12 -3.72
C LEU A 167 -14.41 0.11 -5.20
N SER A 168 -14.89 -0.90 -5.92
CA SER A 168 -15.27 -0.80 -7.35
C SER A 168 -16.39 0.22 -7.61
N SER A 169 -17.12 0.64 -6.57
CA SER A 169 -18.28 1.53 -6.65
C SER A 169 -18.06 2.94 -6.05
N CYS A 170 -16.89 3.20 -5.45
CA CYS A 170 -16.63 4.45 -4.70
C CYS A 170 -15.66 5.37 -5.44
N LEU A 171 -16.04 6.66 -5.58
CA LEU A 171 -15.26 7.68 -6.28
C LEU A 171 -14.25 8.43 -5.40
N SER A 172 -14.35 8.33 -4.08
CA SER A 172 -13.44 8.99 -3.13
C SER A 172 -13.33 8.18 -1.86
N LEU A 173 -12.10 7.81 -1.49
CA LEU A 173 -11.83 7.02 -0.31
C LEU A 173 -11.47 7.92 0.85
N ARG A 174 -12.02 7.60 2.02
CA ARG A 174 -11.63 8.29 3.25
C ARG A 174 -10.31 7.74 3.76
N SER A 175 -9.46 8.63 4.25
CA SER A 175 -8.13 8.33 4.80
C SER A 175 -8.17 7.30 5.93
N SER A 176 -9.29 7.19 6.65
CA SER A 176 -9.50 6.18 7.69
C SER A 176 -9.40 4.75 7.18
N PHE A 177 -9.89 4.44 5.97
CA PHE A 177 -9.77 3.11 5.37
C PHE A 177 -8.32 2.77 5.06
N THR A 178 -7.59 3.73 4.48
CA THR A 178 -6.16 3.61 4.16
C THR A 178 -5.32 3.34 5.41
N LEU A 179 -5.67 3.95 6.54
CA LEU A 179 -5.00 3.72 7.83
C LEU A 179 -5.25 2.32 8.38
N ILE A 180 -6.47 1.81 8.31
CA ILE A 180 -6.81 0.44 8.77
C ILE A 180 -6.07 -0.60 7.91
N VAL A 181 -6.07 -0.43 6.59
CA VAL A 181 -5.32 -1.34 5.68
C VAL A 181 -3.82 -1.25 5.94
N SER A 182 -3.30 -0.05 6.21
CA SER A 182 -1.89 0.16 6.56
C SER A 182 -1.51 -0.54 7.87
N TYR A 183 -2.38 -0.48 8.89
CA TYR A 183 -2.21 -1.24 10.13
C TYR A 183 -2.14 -2.74 9.84
N LEU A 184 -3.10 -3.29 9.09
CA LEU A 184 -3.14 -4.72 8.76
C LEU A 184 -1.96 -5.19 7.94
N LEU A 185 -1.42 -4.34 7.07
CA LEU A 185 -0.20 -4.65 6.33
C LEU A 185 1.01 -4.82 7.26
N VAL A 186 1.08 -4.02 8.33
CA VAL A 186 2.19 -4.05 9.29
C VAL A 186 2.02 -5.17 10.31
N SER A 187 0.84 -5.28 10.93
CA SER A 187 0.56 -6.17 12.04
C SER A 187 0.03 -7.55 11.64
N GLY A 188 -0.49 -7.69 10.41
CA GLY A 188 -1.19 -8.89 9.96
C GLY A 188 -0.28 -10.12 9.82
N GLN A 189 -0.89 -11.29 9.99
CA GLN A 189 -0.31 -12.57 9.61
C GLN A 189 -0.29 -12.72 8.07
N GLU A 190 0.15 -13.88 7.57
CA GLU A 190 0.40 -14.07 6.13
C GLU A 190 -0.83 -13.85 5.24
N GLU A 191 -1.94 -14.50 5.55
CA GLU A 191 -3.18 -14.43 4.76
C GLU A 191 -3.77 -13.00 4.78
N VAL A 192 -3.82 -12.39 5.97
CA VAL A 192 -4.27 -11.00 6.14
C VAL A 192 -3.37 -10.03 5.38
N CYS A 193 -2.04 -10.25 5.37
CA CYS A 193 -1.10 -9.43 4.59
C CYS A 193 -1.35 -9.54 3.08
N GLN A 194 -1.58 -10.75 2.56
CA GLN A 194 -1.86 -10.94 1.14
C GLN A 194 -3.17 -10.26 0.73
N LEU A 195 -4.23 -10.41 1.55
CA LEU A 195 -5.49 -9.72 1.32
C LEU A 195 -5.34 -8.19 1.46
N ALA A 196 -4.53 -7.71 2.40
CA ALA A 196 -4.23 -6.30 2.53
C ALA A 196 -3.48 -5.76 1.31
N LEU A 197 -2.54 -6.51 0.74
CA LEU A 197 -1.86 -6.15 -0.51
C LEU A 197 -2.83 -6.08 -1.69
N ASN A 198 -3.81 -6.98 -1.78
CA ASN A 198 -4.85 -6.93 -2.81
C ASN A 198 -5.77 -5.71 -2.61
N ALA A 199 -6.12 -5.40 -1.35
CA ALA A 199 -6.87 -4.20 -1.01
C ALA A 199 -6.11 -2.92 -1.37
N VAL A 200 -4.79 -2.85 -1.10
CA VAL A 200 -3.92 -1.73 -1.50
C VAL A 200 -3.93 -1.52 -3.00
N GLN A 201 -3.85 -2.59 -3.81
CA GLN A 201 -3.93 -2.49 -5.27
C GLN A 201 -5.29 -1.96 -5.73
N SER A 202 -6.37 -2.37 -5.05
CA SER A 202 -7.73 -1.91 -5.33
C SER A 202 -7.95 -0.46 -4.91
N ILE A 203 -7.32 -0.02 -3.82
CA ILE A 203 -7.31 1.38 -3.39
C ILE A 203 -6.54 2.23 -4.40
N ALA A 204 -5.38 1.77 -4.86
CA ALA A 204 -4.56 2.50 -5.82
C ALA A 204 -5.24 2.69 -7.17
N SER A 205 -6.07 1.74 -7.60
CA SER A 205 -6.86 1.84 -8.83
C SER A 205 -8.10 2.72 -8.67
N ALA A 206 -8.76 2.70 -7.51
CA ALA A 206 -9.96 3.48 -7.23
C ALA A 206 -9.66 4.95 -6.89
N ASP A 207 -8.69 5.20 -6.02
CA ASP A 207 -8.28 6.54 -5.58
C ASP A 207 -6.75 6.65 -5.53
N PRO A 208 -6.13 7.11 -6.63
CA PRO A 208 -4.68 7.28 -6.70
C PRO A 208 -4.13 8.25 -5.63
N SER A 209 -4.93 9.22 -5.14
CA SER A 209 -4.47 10.20 -4.15
C SER A 209 -3.99 9.61 -2.82
N GLN A 210 -4.42 8.38 -2.49
CA GLN A 210 -4.04 7.67 -1.27
C GLN A 210 -2.67 6.98 -1.37
N VAL A 211 -2.15 6.76 -2.59
CA VAL A 211 -0.89 6.02 -2.84
C VAL A 211 0.32 6.61 -2.10
N PRO A 212 0.54 7.94 -2.02
CA PRO A 212 1.67 8.52 -1.28
C PRO A 212 1.68 8.14 0.21
N SER A 213 0.52 7.87 0.81
CA SER A 213 0.43 7.44 2.21
C SER A 213 0.70 5.93 2.40
N LEU A 214 0.42 5.12 1.37
CA LEU A 214 0.61 3.67 1.39
C LEU A 214 2.05 3.26 1.05
N LEU A 215 2.73 4.03 0.19
CA LEU A 215 4.06 3.69 -0.29
C LEU A 215 5.10 3.56 0.84
N PRO A 216 5.21 4.50 1.80
CA PRO A 216 6.15 4.36 2.92
C PRO A 216 5.88 3.11 3.77
N VAL A 217 4.61 2.73 3.93
CA VAL A 217 4.21 1.56 4.72
C VAL A 217 4.64 0.26 4.04
N LEU A 218 4.49 0.17 2.72
CA LEU A 218 4.98 -0.97 1.92
C LEU A 218 6.49 -1.09 1.95
N LEU A 219 7.21 0.03 1.81
CA LEU A 219 8.67 0.05 1.89
C LEU A 219 9.16 -0.32 3.30
N PHE A 220 8.48 0.16 4.34
CA PHE A 220 8.75 -0.22 5.72
C PHE A 220 8.53 -1.72 5.96
N LYS A 221 7.44 -2.28 5.43
CA LYS A 221 7.16 -3.72 5.50
C LYS A 221 8.24 -4.51 4.76
N LEU A 222 8.61 -4.10 3.55
CA LEU A 222 9.66 -4.72 2.74
C LEU A 222 11.01 -4.73 3.47
N GLY A 223 11.37 -3.64 4.16
CA GLY A 223 12.61 -3.53 4.92
C GLY A 223 12.67 -4.39 6.18
N ARG A 224 11.53 -4.83 6.72
CA ARG A 224 11.45 -5.65 7.95
C ARG A 224 11.11 -7.12 7.69
N GLU A 225 10.52 -7.44 6.56
CA GLU A 225 10.03 -8.78 6.27
C GLU A 225 11.19 -9.73 5.95
N LYS A 226 11.24 -10.86 6.66
CA LYS A 226 12.27 -11.90 6.46
C LYS A 226 11.82 -13.01 5.50
N ARG A 227 10.50 -13.12 5.26
CA ARG A 227 9.93 -14.15 4.40
C ARG A 227 10.00 -13.74 2.92
N PRO A 228 10.55 -14.61 2.05
CA PRO A 228 10.73 -14.28 0.64
C PRO A 228 9.40 -14.12 -0.11
N GLU A 229 8.38 -14.89 0.27
CA GLU A 229 7.07 -14.90 -0.41
C GLU A 229 6.34 -13.58 -0.26
N LEU A 230 6.24 -13.06 0.98
CA LEU A 230 5.63 -11.75 1.23
C LEU A 230 6.48 -10.60 0.68
N SER A 231 7.81 -10.68 0.75
CA SER A 231 8.69 -9.69 0.12
C SER A 231 8.42 -9.61 -1.38
N ASN A 232 8.29 -10.75 -2.06
CA ASN A 232 7.95 -10.83 -3.47
C ASN A 232 6.52 -10.30 -3.75
N ALA A 233 5.54 -10.63 -2.91
CA ALA A 233 4.18 -10.11 -3.04
C ALA A 233 4.11 -8.58 -2.90
N VAL A 234 4.84 -8.00 -1.93
CA VAL A 234 4.96 -6.55 -1.77
C VAL A 234 5.62 -5.92 -3.01
N LEU A 235 6.71 -6.53 -3.51
CA LEU A 235 7.40 -6.07 -4.71
C LEU A 235 6.49 -6.08 -5.94
N ASN A 236 5.70 -7.13 -6.15
CA ASN A 236 4.74 -7.23 -7.26
C ASN A 236 3.54 -6.27 -7.12
N CYS A 237 3.27 -5.76 -5.92
CA CYS A 237 2.26 -4.73 -5.71
C CYS A 237 2.74 -3.34 -6.19
N LEU A 238 4.05 -3.07 -6.16
CA LEU A 238 4.62 -1.76 -6.51
C LEU A 238 4.25 -1.25 -7.91
N PRO A 239 4.32 -2.05 -9.00
CA PRO A 239 3.92 -1.58 -10.33
C PRO A 239 2.46 -1.12 -10.41
N ASN A 240 1.57 -1.69 -9.60
CA ASN A 240 0.14 -1.33 -9.59
C ASN A 240 -0.13 0.01 -8.88
N LEU A 241 0.79 0.46 -8.02
CA LEU A 241 0.78 1.79 -7.38
C LEU A 241 1.33 2.89 -8.29
N GLY A 242 1.91 2.51 -9.44
CA GLY A 242 2.76 3.37 -10.24
C GLY A 242 2.10 4.52 -10.98
N THR A 243 0.82 4.82 -10.76
CA THR A 243 0.14 5.99 -11.33
C THR A 243 0.73 7.33 -10.87
N HIS A 244 1.56 7.35 -9.83
CA HIS A 244 2.12 8.58 -9.24
C HIS A 244 3.58 8.86 -9.60
N LYS A 245 3.92 10.15 -9.67
CA LYS A 245 5.30 10.67 -9.79
C LYS A 245 6.27 10.08 -8.76
N VAL A 246 5.75 9.64 -7.61
CA VAL A 246 6.52 9.17 -6.44
C VAL A 246 7.34 7.90 -6.73
N LEU A 247 6.90 6.99 -7.60
CA LEU A 247 7.74 5.83 -7.97
C LEU A 247 9.01 6.22 -8.75
N ARG A 248 9.04 7.40 -9.38
CA ARG A 248 10.24 7.89 -10.07
C ARG A 248 11.32 8.35 -9.09
N GLU A 249 10.92 8.80 -7.90
CA GLU A 249 11.81 9.26 -6.82
C GLU A 249 12.18 8.16 -5.83
N LEU A 250 11.54 6.98 -5.91
CA LEU A 250 12.01 5.79 -5.22
C LEU A 250 13.40 5.48 -5.76
N ASP A 251 14.38 5.80 -4.92
CA ASP A 251 15.78 5.92 -5.29
C ASP A 251 16.24 4.64 -5.99
N GLN A 252 16.43 4.73 -7.31
CA GLN A 252 16.74 3.58 -8.16
C GLN A 252 18.09 2.94 -7.77
N SER A 253 18.85 3.56 -6.88
CA SER A 253 20.10 3.10 -6.27
C SER A 253 19.94 1.81 -5.47
N ASP A 254 18.91 1.69 -4.63
CA ASP A 254 18.73 0.51 -3.75
C ASP A 254 18.18 -0.70 -4.52
N LEU A 255 17.29 -0.49 -5.50
CA LEU A 255 16.78 -1.55 -6.38
C LEU A 255 17.82 -2.00 -7.44
N GLN A 256 18.87 -1.21 -7.66
CA GLN A 256 20.00 -1.55 -8.54
C GLN A 256 21.09 -2.35 -7.84
N HIS A 257 20.90 -2.76 -6.58
CA HIS A 257 21.77 -3.77 -5.98
C HIS A 257 21.81 -5.02 -6.87
N LYS A 258 23.03 -5.49 -7.18
CA LYS A 258 23.29 -6.50 -8.21
C LYS A 258 22.47 -7.79 -8.03
N ARG A 259 22.07 -8.14 -6.80
CA ARG A 259 21.24 -9.31 -6.50
C ARG A 259 19.75 -9.13 -6.81
N LEU A 260 19.22 -7.91 -6.69
CA LEU A 260 17.81 -7.63 -6.94
C LEU A 260 17.54 -7.17 -8.37
N ARG A 261 18.59 -7.03 -9.18
CA ARG A 261 18.51 -6.53 -10.55
C ARG A 261 17.54 -7.33 -11.42
N ALA A 262 17.52 -8.66 -11.30
CA ALA A 262 16.59 -9.51 -12.06
C ALA A 262 15.13 -9.15 -11.76
N VAL A 263 14.81 -8.98 -10.48
CA VAL A 263 13.48 -8.55 -10.00
C VAL A 263 13.19 -7.12 -10.47
N ALA A 264 14.16 -6.21 -10.36
CA ALA A 264 14.02 -4.84 -10.82
C ALA A 264 13.69 -4.75 -12.32
N MET A 265 14.32 -5.55 -13.20
CA MET A 265 13.95 -5.53 -14.64
C MET A 265 12.50 -5.94 -14.85
N ARG A 266 12.04 -6.99 -14.15
CA ARG A 266 10.66 -7.49 -14.26
C ARG A 266 9.65 -6.49 -13.75
N LEU A 267 9.91 -5.86 -12.60
CA LEU A 267 9.06 -4.81 -12.03
C LEU A 267 9.01 -3.57 -12.92
N MET A 268 10.15 -3.13 -13.43
CA MET A 268 10.22 -1.99 -14.36
C MET A 268 9.48 -2.29 -15.66
N THR A 269 9.52 -3.52 -16.15
CA THR A 269 8.73 -3.94 -17.32
C THR A 269 7.24 -3.93 -17.02
N ALA A 270 6.80 -4.42 -15.85
CA ALA A 270 5.41 -4.37 -15.43
C ALA A 270 4.91 -2.92 -15.27
N LEU A 271 5.74 -2.04 -14.72
CA LEU A 271 5.45 -0.62 -14.58
C LEU A 271 5.35 0.05 -15.96
N TRP A 272 6.28 -0.24 -16.88
CA TRP A 272 6.27 0.28 -18.24
C TRP A 272 4.98 -0.08 -19.00
N LYS A 273 4.46 -1.30 -18.84
CA LYS A 273 3.17 -1.70 -19.44
C LYS A 273 2.02 -0.78 -19.03
N LYS A 274 2.06 -0.22 -17.81
CA LYS A 274 1.08 0.76 -17.32
C LYS A 274 1.44 2.18 -17.73
N GLN A 275 2.73 2.53 -17.75
CA GLN A 275 3.23 3.86 -18.02
C GLN A 275 4.44 3.86 -18.96
N ASP A 276 4.21 4.32 -20.19
CA ASP A 276 5.26 4.36 -21.22
C ASP A 276 6.43 5.31 -20.88
N ARG A 277 6.19 6.32 -20.03
CA ARG A 277 7.20 7.31 -19.62
C ARG A 277 8.39 6.73 -18.86
N VAL A 278 8.32 5.46 -18.45
CA VAL A 278 9.35 4.72 -17.71
C VAL A 278 10.27 3.93 -18.66
N TYR A 279 9.97 3.95 -19.97
CA TYR A 279 10.75 3.22 -20.98
C TYR A 279 12.24 3.59 -21.00
N PRO A 280 12.65 4.88 -20.97
CA PRO A 280 14.07 5.22 -21.02
C PRO A 280 14.88 4.62 -19.87
N GLU A 281 14.31 4.59 -18.66
CA GLU A 281 14.94 3.98 -17.49
C GLU A 281 15.02 2.44 -17.63
N LEU A 282 13.97 1.82 -18.17
CA LEU A 282 13.98 0.38 -18.48
C LEU A 282 15.03 0.03 -19.53
N GLN A 283 15.12 0.80 -20.62
CA GLN A 283 16.11 0.59 -21.69
C GLN A 283 17.54 0.73 -21.15
N ARG A 284 17.80 1.73 -20.30
CA ARG A 284 19.09 1.88 -19.61
C ARG A 284 19.43 0.65 -18.76
N LEU A 285 18.47 0.17 -17.99
CA LEU A 285 18.63 -0.98 -17.11
C LEU A 285 18.87 -2.29 -17.90
N LEU A 286 18.20 -2.46 -19.04
CA LEU A 286 18.42 -3.58 -19.96
C LEU A 286 19.74 -3.47 -20.71
N SER A 287 20.20 -2.27 -21.05
CA SER A 287 21.44 -2.08 -21.84
C SER A 287 22.70 -2.39 -21.04
N GLN A 288 22.70 -2.10 -19.74
CA GLN A 288 23.81 -2.37 -18.84
C GLN A 288 24.12 -3.89 -18.78
N GLN A 289 25.30 -4.27 -19.26
CA GLN A 289 25.87 -5.61 -19.06
C GLN A 289 26.82 -5.58 -17.86
N GLU A 290 26.57 -6.43 -16.86
CA GLU A 290 27.46 -6.56 -15.72
C GLU A 290 28.55 -7.60 -15.98
N ASN A 291 29.75 -7.33 -15.45
CA ASN A 291 30.89 -8.22 -15.58
C ASN A 291 30.62 -9.57 -14.89
N ARG A 292 30.70 -10.65 -15.69
CA ARG A 292 30.52 -12.07 -15.32
C ARG A 292 31.39 -12.57 -14.15
N VAL A 293 32.31 -11.76 -13.63
CA VAL A 293 33.27 -12.15 -12.60
C VAL A 293 32.74 -11.89 -11.18
N VAL A 294 31.75 -11.00 -11.02
CA VAL A 294 31.35 -10.47 -9.70
C VAL A 294 30.12 -11.15 -9.09
N LEU A 295 29.39 -11.97 -9.87
CA LEU A 295 28.12 -12.57 -9.46
C LEU A 295 28.21 -14.10 -9.42
N GLY A 296 27.52 -14.76 -8.50
CA GLY A 296 27.35 -16.22 -8.52
C GLY A 296 26.63 -16.69 -9.79
N GLN A 297 26.87 -17.92 -10.22
CA GLN A 297 26.32 -18.46 -11.48
C GLN A 297 24.78 -18.37 -11.54
N ASP A 298 24.10 -18.63 -10.43
CA ASP A 298 22.63 -18.58 -10.35
C ASP A 298 22.10 -17.15 -10.53
N ALA A 299 22.70 -16.17 -9.85
CA ALA A 299 22.31 -14.77 -9.98
C ALA A 299 22.53 -14.23 -11.41
N GLN A 300 23.58 -14.70 -12.09
CA GLN A 300 23.81 -14.37 -13.50
C GLN A 300 22.74 -14.98 -14.41
N TRP A 301 22.36 -16.23 -14.15
CA TRP A 301 21.32 -16.90 -14.90
C TRP A 301 19.96 -16.22 -14.72
N GLU A 302 19.59 -15.83 -13.49
CA GLU A 302 18.36 -15.09 -13.20
C GLU A 302 18.33 -13.72 -13.90
N GLN A 303 19.46 -13.00 -13.90
CA GLN A 303 19.57 -11.73 -14.63
C GLN A 303 19.42 -11.91 -16.14
N LEU A 304 20.01 -12.96 -16.70
CA LEU A 304 19.91 -13.24 -18.13
C LEU A 304 18.50 -13.68 -18.53
N LEU A 305 17.87 -14.54 -17.73
CA LEU A 305 16.49 -14.98 -17.92
C LEU A 305 15.51 -13.81 -17.82
N SER A 306 15.63 -13.00 -16.77
CA SER A 306 14.77 -11.83 -16.58
C SER A 306 14.94 -10.82 -17.72
N ARG A 307 16.17 -10.55 -18.17
CA ARG A 307 16.44 -9.70 -19.34
C ARG A 307 15.76 -10.25 -20.59
N ALA A 308 15.88 -11.56 -20.86
CA ALA A 308 15.23 -12.20 -22.01
C ALA A 308 13.70 -12.06 -21.96
N ALA A 309 13.10 -12.29 -20.78
CA ALA A 309 11.67 -12.12 -20.57
C ALA A 309 11.22 -10.66 -20.77
N CYS A 310 12.02 -9.68 -20.32
CA CYS A 310 11.72 -8.26 -20.53
C CYS A 310 11.77 -7.89 -22.02
N LEU A 311 12.80 -8.32 -22.75
CA LEU A 311 12.92 -8.07 -24.20
C LEU A 311 11.71 -8.64 -24.94
N ARG A 312 11.32 -9.89 -24.63
CA ARG A 312 10.13 -10.53 -25.21
C ARG A 312 8.87 -9.72 -24.91
N ASP A 313 8.65 -9.35 -23.65
CA ASP A 313 7.45 -8.63 -23.24
C ASP A 313 7.36 -7.24 -23.91
N ILE A 314 8.48 -6.55 -24.12
CA ILE A 314 8.51 -5.28 -24.87
C ILE A 314 8.08 -5.49 -26.32
N CYS A 315 8.59 -6.54 -26.96
CA CYS A 315 8.27 -6.87 -28.35
C CYS A 315 6.79 -7.28 -28.53
N ILE A 316 6.19 -7.97 -27.54
CA ILE A 316 4.77 -8.35 -27.56
C ILE A 316 3.87 -7.13 -27.38
N GLU A 317 4.13 -6.29 -26.38
CA GLU A 317 3.19 -5.24 -25.98
C GLU A 317 3.20 -4.06 -26.96
N ARG A 318 4.38 -3.63 -27.44
CA ARG A 318 4.52 -2.45 -28.31
C ARG A 318 5.59 -2.64 -29.40
N PRO A 319 5.35 -3.56 -30.36
CA PRO A 319 6.34 -3.89 -31.39
C PRO A 319 6.78 -2.66 -32.21
N TYR A 320 5.83 -1.81 -32.63
CA TYR A 320 6.12 -0.65 -33.51
C TYR A 320 6.86 0.50 -32.83
N GLN A 321 6.70 0.69 -31.51
CA GLN A 321 7.28 1.82 -30.80
C GLN A 321 8.70 1.51 -30.34
N HIS A 322 8.88 0.34 -29.72
CA HIS A 322 10.09 0.01 -28.96
C HIS A 322 10.75 -1.29 -29.43
N GLY A 323 10.09 -2.07 -30.29
CA GLY A 323 10.55 -3.39 -30.71
C GLY A 323 11.82 -3.35 -31.56
N GLY A 324 11.93 -2.37 -32.47
CA GLY A 324 13.12 -2.18 -33.31
C GLY A 324 14.39 -1.97 -32.48
N ASP A 325 14.32 -1.18 -31.41
CA ASP A 325 15.44 -0.91 -30.51
C ASP A 325 15.93 -2.16 -29.76
N MET A 326 15.06 -3.18 -29.61
CA MET A 326 15.40 -4.42 -28.91
C MET A 326 16.19 -5.41 -29.78
N LEU A 327 16.22 -5.23 -31.11
CA LEU A 327 16.85 -6.18 -32.05
C LEU A 327 18.33 -6.45 -31.74
N ALA A 328 19.09 -5.39 -31.45
CA ALA A 328 20.50 -5.51 -31.12
C ALA A 328 20.70 -6.33 -29.84
N ALA A 329 19.85 -6.11 -28.83
CA ALA A 329 19.87 -6.84 -27.57
C ALA A 329 19.46 -8.32 -27.74
N ILE A 330 18.44 -8.59 -28.56
CA ILE A 330 17.97 -9.95 -28.89
C ILE A 330 19.09 -10.72 -29.60
N SER A 331 19.67 -10.13 -30.65
CA SER A 331 20.74 -10.76 -31.43
C SER A 331 21.98 -11.04 -30.57
N LEU A 332 22.35 -10.11 -29.70
CA LEU A 332 23.44 -10.30 -28.75
C LEU A 332 23.16 -11.45 -27.77
N MET A 333 21.92 -11.55 -27.28
CA MET A 333 21.52 -12.60 -26.36
C MET A 333 21.57 -13.99 -27.01
N LEU A 334 21.09 -14.14 -28.24
CA LEU A 334 21.16 -15.41 -28.98
C LEU A 334 22.61 -15.86 -29.16
N LYS A 335 23.51 -14.94 -29.51
CA LYS A 335 24.96 -15.23 -29.64
C LYS A 335 25.62 -15.60 -28.32
N GLN A 336 25.16 -15.05 -27.19
CA GLN A 336 25.74 -15.32 -25.87
C GLN A 336 25.19 -16.61 -25.24
N CYS A 337 24.00 -17.04 -25.61
CA CYS A 337 23.27 -18.15 -24.99
C CYS A 337 23.47 -19.48 -25.73
N THR A 338 24.72 -19.92 -25.90
CA THR A 338 25.06 -21.18 -26.61
C THR A 338 25.12 -22.41 -25.72
N LYS A 339 25.20 -22.24 -24.39
CA LYS A 339 25.27 -23.34 -23.41
C LYS A 339 23.93 -24.05 -23.23
N PRO A 340 23.91 -25.35 -22.85
CA PRO A 340 22.66 -26.09 -22.64
C PRO A 340 21.74 -25.41 -21.59
N ASP A 341 22.31 -24.92 -20.49
CA ASP A 341 21.55 -24.27 -19.40
C ASP A 341 20.92 -22.93 -19.80
N LEU A 342 21.37 -22.36 -20.93
CA LEU A 342 20.92 -21.07 -21.47
C LEU A 342 19.90 -21.22 -22.60
N ALA A 343 19.32 -22.41 -22.77
CA ALA A 343 18.27 -22.64 -23.76
C ALA A 343 17.03 -21.79 -23.49
N THR A 344 16.62 -21.61 -22.23
CA THR A 344 15.40 -20.86 -21.88
C THR A 344 15.51 -19.37 -22.21
N PRO A 345 16.57 -18.63 -21.79
CA PRO A 345 16.74 -17.23 -22.21
C PRO A 345 16.82 -17.05 -23.73
N ALA A 346 17.51 -17.96 -24.44
CA ALA A 346 17.57 -17.90 -25.90
C ALA A 346 16.20 -18.15 -26.56
N ALA A 347 15.40 -19.10 -26.05
CA ALA A 347 14.06 -19.35 -26.54
C ALA A 347 13.13 -18.13 -26.33
N LEU A 348 13.22 -17.45 -25.18
CA LEU A 348 12.48 -16.21 -24.91
C LEU A 348 12.89 -15.08 -25.87
N ALA A 349 14.18 -14.96 -26.16
CA ALA A 349 14.68 -13.99 -27.14
C ALA A 349 14.16 -14.28 -28.56
N LEU A 350 14.10 -15.56 -28.96
CA LEU A 350 13.48 -15.97 -30.22
C LEU A 350 11.97 -15.70 -30.25
N GLN A 351 11.25 -15.86 -29.13
CA GLN A 351 9.84 -15.47 -29.05
C GLN A 351 9.65 -13.96 -29.24
N GLY A 352 10.55 -13.13 -28.67
CA GLY A 352 10.54 -11.69 -28.94
C GLY A 352 10.72 -11.39 -30.43
N LEU A 353 11.70 -12.04 -31.07
CA LEU A 353 11.95 -11.91 -32.50
C LEU A 353 10.79 -12.39 -33.36
N HIS A 354 10.14 -13.50 -32.98
CA HIS A 354 8.94 -14.01 -33.63
C HIS A 354 7.84 -12.94 -33.66
N GLU A 355 7.57 -12.28 -32.54
CA GLU A 355 6.52 -11.25 -32.47
C GLU A 355 6.88 -9.99 -33.27
N LEU A 356 8.18 -9.64 -33.35
CA LEU A 356 8.63 -8.55 -34.22
C LEU A 356 8.45 -8.88 -35.71
N CYS A 357 8.74 -10.12 -36.12
CA CYS A 357 8.49 -10.59 -37.48
C CYS A 357 7.00 -10.66 -37.78
N ARG A 358 6.18 -11.14 -36.83
CA ARG A 358 4.72 -11.23 -36.96
C ARG A 358 4.07 -9.86 -37.09
N ALA A 359 4.58 -8.86 -36.37
CA ALA A 359 4.13 -7.47 -36.47
C ALA A 359 4.72 -6.72 -37.68
N GLU A 360 5.49 -7.39 -38.55
CA GLU A 360 6.15 -6.81 -39.72
C GLU A 360 7.08 -5.62 -39.41
N VAL A 361 7.53 -5.49 -38.16
CA VAL A 361 8.53 -4.50 -37.75
C VAL A 361 9.91 -4.90 -38.28
N VAL A 362 10.11 -6.21 -38.46
CA VAL A 362 11.39 -6.80 -38.87
C VAL A 362 11.13 -7.82 -39.96
N ASP A 363 11.92 -7.74 -41.03
CA ASP A 363 11.79 -8.68 -42.13
C ASP A 363 12.35 -10.06 -41.74
N ILE A 364 11.51 -11.09 -41.89
CA ILE A 364 11.85 -12.47 -41.56
C ILE A 364 13.00 -13.01 -42.43
N VAL A 365 13.09 -12.57 -43.70
CA VAL A 365 14.08 -13.09 -44.64
C VAL A 365 15.48 -12.59 -44.27
N SER A 366 15.62 -11.28 -44.03
CA SER A 366 16.86 -10.66 -43.56
C SER A 366 17.30 -11.26 -42.22
N THR A 367 16.37 -11.41 -41.28
CA THR A 367 16.59 -12.05 -39.98
C THR A 367 17.13 -13.47 -40.15
N TRP A 368 16.51 -14.27 -41.01
CA TRP A 368 16.92 -15.64 -41.26
C TRP A 368 18.28 -15.73 -41.96
N ARG A 369 18.63 -14.80 -42.85
CA ARG A 369 19.97 -14.76 -43.45
C ARG A 369 21.05 -14.51 -42.39
N THR A 370 20.76 -13.70 -41.38
CA THR A 370 21.73 -13.35 -40.33
C THR A 370 21.85 -14.42 -39.25
N LEU A 371 20.72 -14.94 -38.74
CA LEU A 371 20.70 -15.87 -37.59
C LEU A 371 20.52 -17.34 -37.99
N GLY A 372 20.04 -17.61 -39.20
CA GLY A 372 19.75 -18.96 -39.68
C GLY A 372 20.92 -19.94 -39.61
N PRO A 373 22.18 -19.57 -39.92
CA PRO A 373 23.32 -20.48 -39.80
C PRO A 373 23.53 -20.98 -38.37
N GLU A 374 23.40 -20.10 -37.37
CA GLU A 374 23.57 -20.42 -35.96
C GLU A 374 22.39 -21.27 -35.44
N LEU A 375 21.15 -20.92 -35.82
CA LEU A 375 19.94 -21.64 -35.40
C LEU A 375 19.83 -23.04 -36.01
N ARG A 376 20.36 -23.25 -37.22
CA ARG A 376 20.40 -24.59 -37.85
C ARG A 376 21.37 -25.54 -37.17
N ALA A 377 22.44 -25.01 -36.59
CA ALA A 377 23.43 -25.80 -35.87
C ALA A 377 22.98 -26.14 -34.44
N ASP A 378 21.91 -25.51 -33.94
CA ASP A 378 21.42 -25.70 -32.58
C ASP A 378 20.54 -26.96 -32.46
N SER A 379 20.97 -27.90 -31.61
CA SER A 379 20.27 -29.16 -31.38
C SER A 379 19.36 -29.14 -30.14
N ARG A 380 19.29 -28.01 -29.41
CA ARG A 380 18.52 -27.93 -28.16
C ARG A 380 17.02 -27.89 -28.47
N PRO A 381 16.18 -28.74 -27.84
CA PRO A 381 14.79 -28.92 -28.22
C PRO A 381 13.95 -27.64 -28.10
N LEU A 382 14.21 -26.81 -27.08
CA LEU A 382 13.52 -25.54 -26.90
C LEU A 382 13.82 -24.53 -28.02
N ILE A 383 15.06 -24.53 -28.53
CA ILE A 383 15.48 -23.64 -29.61
C ILE A 383 14.94 -24.12 -30.94
N VAL A 384 15.00 -25.43 -31.19
CA VAL A 384 14.40 -26.03 -32.39
C VAL A 384 12.91 -25.71 -32.44
N LYS A 385 12.17 -25.89 -31.34
CA LYS A 385 10.75 -25.51 -31.25
C LYS A 385 10.53 -24.02 -31.59
N ALA A 386 11.23 -23.11 -30.91
CA ALA A 386 11.08 -21.67 -31.15
C ALA A 386 11.45 -21.27 -32.59
N THR A 387 12.46 -21.94 -33.18
CA THR A 387 12.88 -21.72 -34.56
C THR A 387 11.81 -22.21 -35.54
N THR A 388 11.19 -23.36 -35.29
CA THR A 388 10.07 -23.85 -36.10
C THR A 388 8.86 -22.92 -36.01
N GLU A 389 8.56 -22.36 -34.84
CA GLU A 389 7.50 -21.37 -34.65
C GLU A 389 7.79 -20.06 -35.40
N LEU A 390 9.05 -19.61 -35.40
CA LEU A 390 9.49 -18.47 -36.22
C LEU A 390 9.26 -18.74 -37.72
N LEU A 391 9.68 -19.90 -38.22
CA LEU A 391 9.51 -20.27 -39.63
C LEU A 391 8.04 -20.50 -40.02
N ALA A 392 7.19 -20.91 -39.07
CA ALA A 392 5.76 -21.07 -39.29
C ALA A 392 5.03 -19.74 -39.57
N LEU A 393 5.68 -18.58 -39.34
CA LEU A 393 5.15 -17.28 -39.74
C LEU A 393 5.29 -17.02 -41.25
N VAL A 394 6.24 -17.65 -41.94
CA VAL A 394 6.53 -17.37 -43.36
C VAL A 394 5.29 -17.46 -44.26
N PRO A 395 4.39 -18.46 -44.13
CA PRO A 395 3.17 -18.52 -44.92
C PRO A 395 2.11 -17.46 -44.57
N GLN A 396 2.20 -16.84 -43.38
CA GLN A 396 1.21 -15.88 -42.86
C GLN A 396 1.56 -14.44 -43.20
N LEU A 397 2.84 -14.16 -43.48
CA LEU A 397 3.33 -12.84 -43.83
C LEU A 397 2.98 -12.52 -45.29
N GLN A 398 2.25 -11.42 -45.51
CA GLN A 398 1.91 -10.97 -46.87
C GLN A 398 3.11 -10.24 -47.47
N VAL A 399 4.09 -11.00 -47.96
CA VAL A 399 5.22 -10.40 -48.67
C VAL A 399 4.79 -10.04 -50.09
N LYS A 400 4.64 -8.75 -50.38
CA LYS A 400 4.55 -8.20 -51.74
C LYS A 400 5.90 -8.28 -52.46
N SER A 401 6.40 -9.50 -52.68
CA SER A 401 7.61 -9.74 -53.46
C SER A 401 7.23 -10.48 -54.73
N GLU A 402 7.69 -10.00 -55.89
CA GLU A 402 7.52 -10.67 -57.19
C GLU A 402 7.99 -12.14 -57.14
N ALA A 403 8.95 -12.48 -56.26
CA ALA A 403 9.41 -13.86 -56.05
C ALA A 403 8.38 -14.77 -55.35
N TYR A 404 7.44 -14.22 -54.58
CA TYR A 404 6.38 -14.97 -53.90
C TYR A 404 5.22 -15.29 -54.85
N GLU A 405 4.89 -14.38 -55.78
CA GLU A 405 3.88 -14.61 -56.82
C GLU A 405 4.30 -15.70 -57.82
N VAL A 406 5.60 -15.88 -58.06
CA VAL A 406 6.13 -16.95 -58.93
C VAL A 406 6.01 -18.34 -58.28
N LEU A 407 5.90 -18.42 -56.95
CA LEU A 407 5.68 -19.69 -56.22
C LEU A 407 4.19 -20.04 -56.02
N GLN A 408 3.28 -19.09 -56.26
CA GLN A 408 1.83 -19.31 -56.19
C GLN A 408 1.18 -19.63 -57.55
N LYS A 409 1.94 -19.51 -58.65
CA LYS A 409 1.57 -20.02 -59.98
C LYS A 409 2.22 -21.38 -60.21
#